data_AF-A0A3N5M5S0-F1
#
_entry.id   AF-A0A3N5M5S0-F1
#
_cell.length_a   1.000
_cell.length_b   1.000
_cell.length_c   1.000
_cell.angle_alpha   90.00
_cell.angle_beta   90.00
_cell.angle_gamma   90.00
#
_symmetry.space_group_name_H-M   'P 1'
#
loop_
_entity.id
_entity.type
_entity.pdbx_description
1 polymer ?
#
loop_
_entity_poly.entity_id
_entity_poly.type
_entity_poly.pdbx_seq_one_letter_code
_entity_poly.pdbx_strand_id
1 'polypeptide(L)'
;MPPLIFSNIWFLPKENTWKELNFLAYRDTGRLVVHPDRLEFQSSRQHFVLAPIRRVSIGKQGRDFVNNWVKVEYGDGDKLQAVWFADGSLLGWGGLFGGTQRLFNAIYPLAGATQAV
;
A
#
# COMPACT_ATOMS: atom_id res chain seq x y z
N MET A 1 -7.73 -15.08 11.08
CA MET A 1 -8.39 -14.94 9.76
C MET A 1 -7.46 -15.48 8.68
N PRO A 2 -7.98 -16.11 7.62
CA PRO A 2 -7.17 -16.46 6.45
C PRO A 2 -6.63 -15.18 5.78
N PRO A 3 -5.46 -15.25 5.11
CA PRO A 3 -4.89 -14.08 4.45
C PRO A 3 -5.77 -13.61 3.29
N LEU A 4 -5.97 -12.30 3.19
CA LEU A 4 -6.65 -11.68 2.06
C LEU A 4 -5.66 -11.38 0.94
N ILE A 5 -6.10 -11.55 -0.29
CA ILE A 5 -5.23 -11.47 -1.47
C ILE A 5 -5.79 -10.44 -2.43
N PHE A 6 -4.97 -9.46 -2.79
CA PHE A 6 -5.26 -8.45 -3.79
C PHE A 6 -4.27 -8.54 -4.95
N SER A 7 -4.75 -8.51 -6.17
CA SER A 7 -3.93 -8.52 -7.40
C SER A 7 -3.96 -7.17 -8.08
N ASN A 8 -2.98 -6.90 -8.95
CA ASN A 8 -2.83 -5.62 -9.68
C ASN A 8 -2.70 -4.41 -8.74
N ILE A 9 -2.01 -4.60 -7.62
CA ILE A 9 -1.73 -3.54 -6.66
C ILE A 9 -0.54 -2.73 -7.16
N TRP A 10 -0.79 -1.44 -7.38
CA TRP A 10 0.25 -0.46 -7.64
C TRP A 10 1.04 -0.20 -6.36
N PHE A 11 2.36 -0.18 -6.49
CA PHE A 11 3.28 0.05 -5.38
C PHE A 11 4.17 1.25 -5.66
N LEU A 12 4.41 2.01 -4.60
CA LEU A 12 5.38 3.08 -4.58
C LEU A 12 6.17 3.11 -3.26
N PRO A 13 7.53 3.07 -3.31
CA PRO A 13 8.38 2.97 -2.12
C PRO A 13 8.66 4.30 -1.43
N LYS A 14 8.33 5.43 -2.06
CA LYS A 14 8.51 6.79 -1.52
C LYS A 14 7.49 7.71 -2.16
N GLU A 15 7.21 8.85 -1.54
CA GLU A 15 6.30 9.83 -2.12
C GLU A 15 6.81 10.32 -3.49
N ASN A 16 5.91 10.40 -4.48
CA ASN A 16 6.25 10.85 -5.81
C ASN A 16 6.38 12.38 -5.78
N THR A 17 7.60 12.89 -5.98
CA THR A 17 7.87 14.33 -5.95
C THR A 17 7.83 14.91 -7.36
N TRP A 18 7.47 16.18 -7.51
CA TRP A 18 7.44 16.89 -8.80
C TRP A 18 8.77 16.85 -9.59
N LYS A 19 9.88 16.54 -8.90
CA LYS A 19 11.22 16.40 -9.50
C LYS A 19 11.44 15.04 -10.17
N GLU A 20 10.68 14.03 -9.79
CA GLU A 20 10.75 12.69 -10.37
C GLU A 20 9.71 12.62 -11.50
N LEU A 21 10.17 12.90 -12.73
CA LEU A 21 9.38 12.89 -13.97
C LEU A 21 8.93 11.47 -14.38
N ASN A 22 8.36 10.70 -13.47
CA ASN A 22 7.80 9.40 -13.76
C ASN A 22 6.48 9.58 -14.52
N PHE A 23 6.43 9.04 -15.75
CA PHE A 23 5.21 9.04 -16.58
C PHE A 23 4.08 8.19 -15.97
N LEU A 24 4.42 7.25 -15.09
CA LEU A 24 3.47 6.38 -14.39
C LEU A 24 3.33 6.82 -12.91
N ALA A 25 2.11 6.74 -12.38
CA ALA A 25 1.81 7.07 -10.99
C ALA A 25 2.40 6.05 -9.98
N TYR A 26 2.85 4.89 -10.47
CA TYR A 26 3.41 3.79 -9.68
C TYR A 26 4.79 3.39 -10.18
N ARG A 27 5.59 2.77 -9.30
CA ARG A 27 6.92 2.24 -9.66
C ARG A 27 6.88 0.75 -9.99
N ASP A 28 5.94 0.03 -9.40
CA ASP A 28 5.76 -1.39 -9.61
C ASP A 28 4.29 -1.81 -9.48
N THR A 29 3.95 -2.99 -10.00
CA THR A 29 2.62 -3.59 -9.86
C THR A 29 2.75 -5.05 -9.50
N GLY A 30 1.89 -5.53 -8.61
CA GLY A 30 2.00 -6.89 -8.11
C GLY A 30 0.78 -7.35 -7.33
N ARG A 31 1.02 -8.33 -6.47
CA ARG A 31 0.06 -8.90 -5.55
C ARG A 31 0.40 -8.45 -4.13
N LEU A 32 -0.60 -8.00 -3.40
CA LEU A 32 -0.50 -7.77 -1.96
C LEU A 32 -1.26 -8.86 -1.21
N VAL A 33 -0.58 -9.50 -0.27
CA VAL A 33 -1.17 -10.46 0.66
C VAL A 33 -1.23 -9.80 2.03
N VAL A 34 -2.44 -9.72 2.58
CA VAL A 34 -2.72 -9.15 3.90
C VAL A 34 -2.85 -10.31 4.88
N HIS A 35 -1.81 -10.50 5.69
CA HIS A 35 -1.82 -11.44 6.81
C HIS A 35 -2.36 -10.77 8.07
N PRO A 36 -2.71 -11.51 9.13
CA PRO A 36 -3.20 -10.93 10.39
C PRO A 36 -2.21 -10.02 11.11
N ASP A 37 -0.90 -10.11 10.82
CA ASP A 37 0.19 -9.44 11.54
C ASP A 37 1.13 -8.63 10.62
N ARG A 38 1.03 -8.81 9.30
CA ARG A 38 1.98 -8.25 8.33
C ARG A 38 1.36 -8.09 6.95
N LEU A 39 2.03 -7.30 6.11
CA LEU A 39 1.77 -7.28 4.66
C LEU A 39 2.91 -7.92 3.91
N GLU A 40 2.59 -8.61 2.83
CA GLU A 40 3.57 -9.20 1.93
C GLU A 40 3.25 -8.74 0.51
N PHE A 41 4.21 -8.08 -0.13
CA PHE A 41 4.09 -7.62 -1.51
C PHE A 41 4.98 -8.45 -2.42
N GLN A 42 4.40 -8.97 -3.49
CA GLN A 42 5.07 -9.79 -4.48
C GLN A 42 4.82 -9.23 -5.88
N SER A 43 5.87 -8.89 -6.60
CA SER A 43 5.82 -8.56 -8.02
C SER A 43 6.85 -9.38 -8.79
N SER A 44 6.92 -9.19 -10.11
CA SER A 44 7.99 -9.77 -10.93
C SER A 44 9.37 -9.17 -10.65
N ARG A 45 9.44 -8.04 -9.94
CA ARG A 45 10.68 -7.28 -9.70
C ARG A 45 11.17 -7.37 -8.26
N GLN A 46 10.28 -7.55 -7.30
CA GLN A 46 10.62 -7.51 -5.88
C GLN A 46 9.63 -8.31 -5.04
N HIS A 47 10.12 -8.75 -3.89
CA HIS A 47 9.33 -9.37 -2.85
C HIS A 47 9.81 -8.80 -1.51
N PHE A 48 8.89 -8.25 -0.72
CA PHE A 48 9.19 -7.76 0.63
C PHE A 48 8.00 -7.91 1.57
N VAL A 49 8.30 -7.87 2.86
CA VAL A 49 7.34 -7.97 3.95
C VAL A 49 7.38 -6.68 4.78
N LEU A 50 6.21 -6.19 5.19
CA LEU A 50 6.06 -4.98 6.00
C LEU A 50 5.50 -5.39 7.37
N ALA A 51 6.32 -5.23 8.40
CA ALA A 51 5.95 -5.37 9.80
C ALA A 51 6.96 -4.64 10.70
N PRO A 52 6.57 -4.20 11.90
CA PRO A 52 5.18 -4.03 12.33
C PRO A 52 4.53 -2.82 11.65
N ILE A 53 3.21 -2.85 11.51
CA ILE A 53 2.44 -1.76 10.89
C ILE A 53 2.02 -0.77 11.97
N ARG A 54 2.46 0.47 11.83
CA ARG A 54 2.27 1.51 12.84
C ARG A 54 1.09 2.40 12.51
N ARG A 55 0.97 2.80 11.24
CA ARG A 55 -0.11 3.68 10.79
C ARG A 55 -0.53 3.34 9.38
N VAL A 56 -1.82 3.45 9.13
CA VAL A 56 -2.41 3.26 7.81
C VAL A 56 -3.33 4.46 7.56
N SER A 57 -3.16 5.12 6.41
CA SER A 57 -4.04 6.21 5.99
C SER A 57 -4.39 6.08 4.51
N ILE A 58 -5.48 6.71 4.10
CA ILE A 58 -5.91 6.78 2.70
C ILE A 58 -6.00 8.24 2.26
N GLY A 59 -5.53 8.55 1.06
CA GLY A 59 -5.60 9.91 0.54
C GLY A 59 -4.96 10.05 -0.84
N LYS A 60 -4.80 11.30 -1.29
CA LYS A 60 -4.11 11.61 -2.54
C LYS A 60 -2.60 11.51 -2.37
N GLN A 61 -1.90 11.23 -3.46
CA GLN A 61 -0.47 10.98 -3.45
C GLN A 61 0.20 11.69 -4.63
N GLY A 62 1.16 12.57 -4.33
CA GLY A 62 1.97 13.27 -5.33
C GLY A 62 1.14 13.95 -6.44
N ARG A 63 1.33 13.49 -7.68
CA ARG A 63 0.67 14.00 -8.89
C ARG A 63 -0.58 13.21 -9.29
N ASP A 64 -0.91 12.13 -8.58
CA ASP A 64 -2.13 11.38 -8.85
C ASP A 64 -3.31 12.01 -8.10
N PHE A 65 -3.95 12.97 -8.77
CA PHE A 65 -5.15 13.63 -8.26
C PHE A 65 -6.41 12.78 -8.46
N VAL A 66 -6.34 11.72 -9.25
CA VAL A 66 -7.50 10.91 -9.63
C VAL A 66 -7.70 9.79 -8.62
N ASN A 67 -6.67 9.01 -8.31
CA ASN A 67 -6.79 7.85 -7.44
C ASN A 67 -6.46 8.19 -5.99
N ASN A 68 -7.13 7.50 -5.07
CA ASN A 68 -6.67 7.44 -3.69
C ASN A 68 -5.64 6.33 -3.55
N TRP A 69 -4.75 6.52 -2.58
CA TRP A 69 -3.65 5.65 -2.24
C TRP A 69 -3.68 5.35 -0.74
N VAL A 70 -3.39 4.12 -0.38
CA VAL A 70 -3.17 3.67 0.99
C VAL A 70 -1.71 3.89 1.33
N LYS A 71 -1.42 4.79 2.26
CA LYS A 71 -0.10 4.95 2.86
C LYS A 71 0.02 4.00 4.05
N VAL A 72 1.09 3.22 4.08
CA VAL A 72 1.42 2.32 5.18
C VAL A 72 2.75 2.76 5.77
N GLU A 73 2.72 3.11 7.06
CA GLU A 73 3.91 3.41 7.86
C GLU A 73 4.26 2.18 8.70
N TYR A 74 5.49 1.70 8.56
CA TYR A 74 5.95 0.44 9.14
C TYR A 74 7.38 0.55 9.68
N GLY A 75 7.72 -0.37 10.59
CA GLY A 75 9.03 -0.43 11.24
C GLY A 75 8.96 -0.21 12.75
N ASP A 76 10.14 -0.24 13.37
CA ASP A 76 10.32 -0.16 14.82
C ASP A 76 11.10 1.09 15.24
N GLY A 77 10.65 1.72 16.33
CA GLY A 77 11.31 2.87 16.93
C GLY A 77 11.42 4.07 15.97
N ASP A 78 12.62 4.65 15.90
CA ASP A 78 12.89 5.87 15.12
C ASP A 78 13.05 5.65 13.61
N LYS A 79 13.00 4.39 13.13
CA LYS A 79 13.18 4.05 11.71
C LYS A 79 11.85 3.73 11.04
N LEU A 80 10.91 4.67 11.10
CA LEU A 80 9.65 4.56 10.38
C LEU A 80 9.89 4.74 8.88
N GLN A 81 9.42 3.77 8.10
CA GLN A 81 9.37 3.85 6.65
C GLN A 81 7.93 3.97 6.19
N ALA A 82 7.72 4.57 5.03
CA ALA A 82 6.40 4.71 4.43
C ALA A 82 6.40 4.13 3.01
N VAL A 83 5.34 3.41 2.68
CA VAL A 83 5.06 2.93 1.33
C VAL A 83 3.62 3.24 0.97
N TRP A 84 3.33 3.26 -0.34
CA TRP A 84 2.00 3.53 -0.85
C TRP A 84 1.52 2.40 -1.74
N PHE A 85 0.24 2.06 -1.58
CA PHE A 85 -0.46 1.07 -2.38
C PHE A 85 -1.75 1.65 -2.95
N ALA A 86 -2.09 1.29 -4.19
CA ALA A 86 -3.39 1.58 -4.76
C ALA A 86 -3.92 0.39 -5.54
N ASP A 87 -5.23 0.28 -5.66
CA ASP A 87 -5.84 -0.68 -6.56
C ASP A 87 -5.66 -0.20 -8.01
N GLY A 88 -4.76 -0.86 -8.73
CA GLY A 88 -4.45 -0.60 -10.13
C GLY A 88 -5.31 -1.39 -11.11
N SER A 89 -6.30 -2.16 -10.64
CA SER A 89 -7.20 -2.89 -11.52
C SER A 89 -7.93 -1.95 -12.48
N LEU A 90 -8.28 -2.48 -13.65
CA LEU A 90 -8.85 -1.71 -14.75
C LEU A 90 -8.00 -0.46 -15.09
N LEU A 91 -6.67 -0.57 -15.08
CA LEU A 91 -5.74 0.55 -15.34
C LEU A 91 -5.92 1.75 -14.40
N GLY A 92 -6.34 1.51 -13.15
CA GLY A 92 -6.57 2.54 -12.13
C GLY A 92 -8.04 2.92 -11.92
N TRP A 93 -8.94 2.52 -12.83
CA TRP A 93 -10.38 2.75 -12.61
C TRP A 93 -10.94 1.95 -11.43
N GLY A 94 -10.34 0.79 -11.09
CA GLY A 94 -10.71 0.02 -9.91
C GLY A 94 -10.57 0.81 -8.60
N GLY A 95 -9.56 1.69 -8.51
CA GLY A 95 -9.40 2.62 -7.39
C GLY A 95 -10.56 3.60 -7.25
N LEU A 96 -11.08 4.11 -8.36
CA LEU A 96 -12.25 5.01 -8.41
C LEU A 96 -13.56 4.31 -8.05
N PHE A 97 -13.70 3.02 -8.37
CA PHE A 97 -14.87 2.19 -7.99
C PHE A 97 -14.77 1.60 -6.56
N GLY A 98 -13.88 2.14 -5.72
CA GLY A 98 -13.77 1.76 -4.31
C GLY A 98 -12.82 0.60 -4.03
N GLY A 99 -12.06 0.13 -5.02
CA GLY A 99 -11.03 -0.90 -4.85
C GLY A 99 -9.96 -0.49 -3.83
N THR A 100 -9.46 0.74 -3.92
CA THR A 100 -8.51 1.27 -2.94
C THR A 100 -9.13 1.42 -1.54
N GLN A 101 -10.43 1.68 -1.43
CA GLN A 101 -11.10 1.72 -0.12
C GLN A 101 -11.20 0.32 0.50
N ARG A 102 -11.48 -0.72 -0.31
CA ARG A 102 -11.46 -2.12 0.16
C ARG A 102 -10.07 -2.53 0.62
N LEU A 103 -9.04 -2.13 -0.12
CA LEU A 103 -7.64 -2.32 0.27
C LEU A 103 -7.35 -1.66 1.61
N PHE A 104 -7.74 -0.39 1.79
CA PHE A 104 -7.58 0.32 3.07
C PHE A 104 -8.28 -0.42 4.21
N ASN A 105 -9.54 -0.81 4.04
CA ASN A 105 -10.31 -1.50 5.08
C ASN A 105 -9.69 -2.84 5.50
N ALA A 106 -8.99 -3.53 4.59
CA ALA A 106 -8.29 -4.77 4.90
C ALA A 106 -6.99 -4.54 5.69
N ILE A 107 -6.28 -3.44 5.41
CA ILE A 107 -4.97 -3.14 6.01
C ILE A 107 -5.12 -2.35 7.32
N TYR A 108 -6.12 -1.48 7.43
CA TYR A 108 -6.34 -0.59 8.57
C TYR A 108 -6.38 -1.31 9.93
N PRO A 109 -7.01 -2.50 10.09
CA PRO A 109 -7.02 -3.22 11.36
C PRO A 109 -5.63 -3.65 11.85
N LEU A 110 -4.62 -3.67 10.97
CA LEU A 110 -3.24 -3.99 11.34
C LEU A 110 -2.51 -2.80 11.97
N ALA A 111 -3.05 -1.58 11.84
CA ALA A 111 -2.45 -0.38 12.42
C ALA A 111 -2.49 -0.46 13.95
N GLY A 112 -1.32 -0.51 14.57
CA GLY A 112 -1.24 -0.59 16.04
C GLY A 112 -1.61 -1.96 16.61
N ALA A 113 -1.82 -2.99 15.77
CA ALA A 113 -2.06 -4.36 16.22
C ALA A 113 -0.83 -5.03 16.88
N THR A 114 0.25 -4.29 17.09
CA THR A 114 1.43 -4.75 17.81
C THR A 114 1.39 -4.24 19.25
N GLN A 115 0.70 -4.99 20.11
CA GLN A 115 1.09 -5.40 21.47
C GLN A 115 -0.13 -5.94 22.23
N ALA A 116 -0.34 -7.25 22.17
CA ALA A 116 -0.82 -8.00 23.34
C ALA A 116 0.39 -8.83 23.80
N VAL A 117 0.91 -8.48 24.97
CA VAL A 117 1.99 -9.19 25.69
C VAL A 117 1.48 -10.56 26.12
#